data_AF-A0A358EJ78-F1
#
_entry.id   AF-A0A358EJ78-F1
#
_cell.length_a   1.000
_cell.length_b   1.000
_cell.length_c   1.000
_cell.angle_alpha   90.00
_cell.angle_beta   90.00
_cell.angle_gamma   90.00
#
_symmetry.space_group_name_H-M   'P 1'
#
loop_
_entity.id
_entity.type
_entity.pdbx_description
1 polymer ?
#
loop_
_entity_poly.entity_id
_entity_poly.type
_entity_poly.pdbx_seq_one_letter_code
_entity_poly.pdbx_strand_id
1 'polypeptide(L)'
;EGISYVLCEGADDLLPNTVLSLTRNLSTDDLTDATWLGADSDSSHPNTMEGLNSSQGQLACTDGSVQQSSNFDLGEQGMIVRNHINSQGGRSPGNPSTQIFR
;
A
#
# COMPACT_ATOMS: atom_id res chain seq x y z
N GLU A 1 0.98 11.40 16.44
CA GLU A 1 1.70 11.13 15.19
C GLU A 1 2.93 10.28 15.52
N GLY A 2 3.13 9.15 14.84
CA GLY A 2 4.21 8.23 15.21
C GLY A 2 4.13 6.83 14.58
N ILE A 3 3.10 6.53 13.79
CA ILE A 3 3.08 5.27 13.03
C ILE A 3 3.81 5.46 11.71
N SER A 4 4.87 4.71 11.49
CA SER A 4 5.64 4.71 10.22
C SER A 4 4.95 3.89 9.12
N TYR A 5 3.94 3.10 9.51
CA TYR A 5 3.21 2.18 8.65
C TYR A 5 1.71 2.41 8.77
N VAL A 6 1.02 2.14 7.68
CA VAL A 6 -0.44 2.16 7.55
C VAL A 6 -0.95 0.74 7.29
N LEU A 7 -2.22 0.49 7.58
CA LEU A 7 -2.86 -0.82 7.35
C LEU A 7 -3.83 -0.73 6.17
N CYS A 8 -3.93 -1.80 5.39
CA CYS A 8 -4.93 -1.92 4.33
C CYS A 8 -6.16 -2.64 4.87
N GLU A 9 -7.36 -2.08 4.65
CA GLU A 9 -8.62 -2.70 5.04
C GLU A 9 -8.83 -4.05 4.36
N GLY A 10 -8.42 -4.19 3.10
CA GLY A 10 -8.59 -5.41 2.31
C GLY A 10 -7.63 -6.56 2.65
N ALA A 11 -6.84 -6.44 3.71
CA ALA A 11 -5.99 -7.54 4.18
C ALA A 11 -6.86 -8.72 4.65
N ASP A 12 -6.62 -9.91 4.11
CA ASP A 12 -7.40 -11.11 4.42
C ASP A 12 -6.48 -12.33 4.63
N ASP A 13 -6.61 -12.99 5.77
CA ASP A 13 -5.75 -14.10 6.23
C ASP A 13 -5.85 -15.36 5.37
N LEU A 14 -6.92 -15.48 4.59
CA LEU A 14 -7.10 -16.55 3.61
C LEU A 14 -6.71 -16.15 2.19
N LEU A 15 -6.26 -14.90 1.98
CA LEU A 15 -5.76 -14.38 0.70
C LEU A 15 -4.31 -13.90 0.85
N PRO A 16 -3.31 -14.78 0.67
CA PRO A 16 -1.91 -14.51 1.05
C PRO A 16 -1.29 -13.29 0.35
N ASN A 17 -1.72 -12.98 -0.88
CA ASN A 17 -1.18 -11.89 -1.69
C ASN A 17 -1.87 -10.54 -1.45
N THR A 18 -2.84 -10.47 -0.52
CA THR A 18 -3.47 -9.20 -0.17
C THR A 18 -2.47 -8.32 0.57
N VAL A 19 -2.49 -7.02 0.25
CA VAL A 19 -1.66 -6.03 0.94
C VAL A 19 -2.15 -5.93 2.38
N LEU A 20 -1.22 -6.08 3.33
CA LEU A 20 -1.47 -5.99 4.77
C LEU A 20 -1.12 -4.61 5.30
N SER A 21 0.08 -4.13 4.96
CA SER A 21 0.63 -2.88 5.50
C SER A 21 1.60 -2.25 4.53
N LEU A 22 1.71 -0.92 4.58
CA LEU A 22 2.60 -0.14 3.73
C LEU A 22 3.31 0.92 4.56
N THR A 23 4.46 1.41 4.10
CA THR A 23 5.04 2.65 4.64
C THR A 23 4.05 3.80 4.47
N ARG A 24 4.00 4.73 5.42
CA ARG A 24 2.93 5.75 5.45
C ARG A 24 2.98 6.78 4.32
N ASN A 25 4.05 6.82 3.52
CA ASN A 25 4.34 7.82 2.48
C ASN A 25 3.51 7.64 1.19
N LEU A 26 2.23 7.29 1.34
CA LEU A 26 1.25 7.28 0.25
C LEU A 26 0.65 8.67 0.05
N SER A 27 0.43 9.05 -1.21
CA SER A 27 -0.22 10.31 -1.61
C SER A 27 -1.68 10.41 -1.18
N THR A 28 -2.39 9.29 -1.17
CA THR A 28 -3.81 9.17 -0.80
C THR A 28 -4.02 7.95 0.09
N ASP A 29 -5.24 7.80 0.61
CA ASP A 29 -5.65 6.65 1.42
C ASP A 29 -6.42 5.59 0.61
N ASP A 30 -6.22 5.56 -0.71
CA ASP A 30 -6.77 4.55 -1.62
C ASP A 30 -5.65 4.03 -2.54
N LEU A 31 -5.32 2.73 -2.42
CA LEU A 31 -4.25 2.11 -3.21
C LEU A 31 -4.45 2.18 -4.73
N THR A 32 -5.67 2.38 -5.22
CA THR A 32 -5.94 2.51 -6.66
C THR A 32 -5.56 3.88 -7.24
N ASP A 33 -5.37 4.89 -6.38
CA ASP A 33 -4.98 6.26 -6.74
C ASP A 33 -3.68 6.73 -6.04
N ALA A 34 -3.09 5.87 -5.20
CA ALA A 34 -1.91 6.22 -4.44
C ALA A 34 -0.62 6.14 -5.26
N THR A 35 0.33 7.01 -4.90
CA THR A 35 1.73 6.97 -5.30
C THR A 35 2.62 7.08 -4.07
N TRP A 36 3.87 6.63 -4.17
CA TRP A 36 4.89 6.84 -3.15
C TRP A 36 5.46 8.24 -3.25
N LEU A 37 5.23 9.02 -2.19
CA LEU A 37 5.78 10.36 -2.02
C LEU A 37 7.25 10.31 -1.63
N GLY A 38 8.02 11.25 -2.19
CA GLY A 38 9.46 11.35 -1.96
C GLY A 38 9.87 12.59 -1.18
N ALA A 39 10.92 12.48 -0.36
CA ALA A 39 11.58 13.63 0.25
C ALA A 39 12.23 14.56 -0.79
N ASP A 40 12.59 14.04 -1.96
CA ASP A 40 13.20 14.78 -3.06
C ASP A 40 12.19 15.54 -3.95
N SER A 41 10.95 15.05 -4.08
CA SER A 41 9.90 15.66 -4.91
C SER A 41 8.75 16.30 -4.13
N ASP A 42 8.39 15.74 -2.98
CA ASP A 42 7.15 16.04 -2.24
C ASP A 42 7.43 16.43 -0.78
N SER A 43 8.57 17.09 -0.53
CA SER A 43 9.07 17.41 0.82
C SER A 43 8.09 18.18 1.73
N SER A 44 7.14 18.91 1.16
CA SER A 44 6.12 19.66 1.91
C SER A 44 4.86 18.85 2.25
N HIS A 45 4.71 17.64 1.69
CA HIS A 45 3.52 16.82 1.92
C HIS A 45 3.58 16.16 3.30
N PRO A 46 2.49 16.17 4.10
CA PRO A 46 2.50 15.67 5.49
C PRO A 46 2.83 14.18 5.63
N ASN A 47 2.57 13.40 4.58
CA ASN A 47 2.86 11.96 4.54
C ASN A 47 4.29 11.63 4.12
N THR A 48 5.02 12.57 3.55
CA THR A 48 6.40 12.36 3.11
C THR A 48 7.27 11.91 4.28
N MET A 49 8.21 11.02 3.98
CA MET A 49 9.15 10.49 4.95
C MET A 49 10.58 10.78 4.51
N GLU A 50 11.35 11.36 5.41
CA GLU A 50 12.79 11.49 5.25
C GLU A 50 13.43 10.12 5.01
N GLY A 51 14.36 10.06 4.05
CA GLY A 51 15.05 8.82 3.67
C GLY A 51 14.33 7.94 2.65
N LEU A 52 13.12 8.31 2.22
CA LEU A 52 12.44 7.70 1.06
C LEU A 52 12.31 8.75 -0.04
N ASN A 53 12.82 8.44 -1.23
CA ASN A 53 12.65 9.30 -2.40
C ASN A 53 11.39 8.93 -3.19
N SER A 54 11.08 9.71 -4.21
CA SER A 54 9.92 9.52 -5.08
C SER A 54 9.90 8.08 -5.61
N SER A 55 8.71 7.46 -5.65
CA SER A 55 8.56 6.07 -6.11
C SER A 55 9.28 5.04 -5.22
N GLN A 56 9.52 5.35 -3.94
CA GLN A 56 10.08 4.40 -2.97
C GLN A 56 9.17 4.22 -1.76
N GLY A 57 8.78 2.98 -1.51
CA GLY A 57 8.10 2.55 -0.31
C GLY A 57 8.40 1.10 0.01
N GLN A 58 7.76 0.59 1.05
CA GLN A 58 7.75 -0.84 1.35
C GLN A 58 6.32 -1.27 1.63
N LEU A 59 6.01 -2.52 1.31
CA LEU A 59 4.75 -3.13 1.68
C LEU A 59 4.95 -4.56 2.16
N ALA A 60 4.02 -4.98 3.00
CA ALA A 60 3.89 -6.33 3.49
C ALA A 60 2.59 -6.94 2.96
N CYS A 61 2.64 -8.22 2.61
CA CYS A 61 1.47 -9.00 2.26
C CYS A 61 1.03 -9.88 3.44
N THR A 62 -0.19 -10.42 3.37
CA THR A 62 -0.76 -11.23 4.45
C THR A 62 -0.05 -12.57 4.65
N ASP A 63 0.71 -13.05 3.66
CA ASP A 63 1.61 -14.20 3.80
C ASP A 63 2.88 -13.93 4.64
N GLY A 64 3.06 -12.69 5.11
CA GLY A 64 4.21 -12.27 5.91
C GLY A 64 5.44 -11.88 5.08
N SER A 65 5.35 -11.89 3.74
CA SER A 65 6.39 -11.34 2.88
C SER A 65 6.43 -9.81 2.98
N VAL A 66 7.63 -9.25 2.86
CA VAL A 66 7.87 -7.80 2.84
C VAL A 66 8.80 -7.49 1.68
N GLN A 67 8.46 -6.47 0.89
CA GLN A 67 9.28 -6.07 -0.25
C GLN A 67 9.31 -4.56 -0.43
N GLN A 68 10.41 -4.09 -1.04
CA GLN A 68 10.48 -2.74 -1.57
C GLN A 68 9.50 -2.61 -2.73
N SER A 69 8.84 -1.45 -2.80
CA SER A 69 7.82 -1.16 -3.80
C SER A 69 8.08 0.19 -4.47
N SER A 70 7.61 0.30 -5.71
CA SER A 70 7.63 1.52 -6.51
C SER A 70 6.24 1.87 -7.02
N ASN A 71 6.09 3.02 -7.70
CA ASN A 71 4.80 3.44 -8.27
C ASN A 71 4.28 2.46 -9.34
N PHE A 72 5.12 1.56 -9.86
CA PHE A 72 4.69 0.50 -10.78
C PHE A 72 3.83 -0.59 -10.10
N ASP A 73 3.88 -0.67 -8.77
CA ASP A 73 3.11 -1.64 -8.00
C ASP A 73 1.76 -1.10 -7.54
N LEU A 74 1.64 0.24 -7.49
CA LEU A 74 0.46 0.97 -7.02
C LEU A 74 -0.47 1.37 -8.17
N GLY A 75 -1.68 1.81 -7.82
CA GLY A 75 -2.70 2.18 -8.77
C GLY A 75 -3.50 0.98 -9.28
N GLU A 76 -4.65 1.22 -9.90
CA GLU A 76 -5.53 0.15 -10.40
C GLU A 76 -4.83 -0.86 -11.33
N GLN A 77 -3.85 -0.38 -12.11
CA GLN A 77 -3.05 -1.21 -13.04
C GLN A 77 -1.71 -1.64 -12.46
N GLY A 78 -1.40 -1.24 -11.22
CA GLY A 78 -0.15 -1.59 -10.54
C GLY A 78 -0.04 -3.08 -10.31
N MET A 79 1.18 -3.63 -10.40
CA MET A 79 1.38 -5.08 -10.32
C MET A 79 0.82 -5.72 -9.05
N ILE A 80 0.92 -5.03 -7.91
CA ILE A 80 0.50 -5.56 -6.61
C ILE A 80 -0.95 -5.19 -6.34
N VAL A 81 -1.31 -3.92 -6.54
CA VAL A 81 -2.69 -3.46 -6.29
C VAL A 81 -3.68 -4.18 -7.20
N ARG A 82 -3.32 -4.43 -8.47
CA ARG A 82 -4.16 -5.22 -9.37
C ARG A 82 -4.36 -6.66 -8.87
N ASN A 83 -3.32 -7.30 -8.32
CA ASN A 83 -3.45 -8.64 -7.75
C ASN A 83 -4.29 -8.62 -6.47
N HIS A 84 -4.17 -7.58 -5.65
CA HIS A 84 -4.96 -7.38 -4.46
C HIS A 84 -6.46 -7.23 -4.79
N ILE A 85 -6.85 -6.29 -5.66
CA ILE A 85 -8.27 -6.04 -5.99
C ILE A 85 -8.94 -7.17 -6.78
N ASN A 86 -8.15 -8.02 -7.45
CA ASN A 86 -8.66 -9.18 -8.18
C ASN A 86 -8.57 -10.48 -7.37
N SER A 87 -8.07 -10.45 -6.14
CA SER A 87 -8.10 -11.61 -5.25
C SER A 87 -9.54 -11.96 -4.91
N GLN A 88 -9.87 -13.24 -4.99
CA GLN A 88 -11.23 -13.75 -4.77
C GLN A 88 -11.22 -14.90 -3.77
N GLY A 89 -12.34 -15.06 -3.08
CA GLY A 89 -12.44 -15.93 -1.91
C GLY A 89 -12.11 -15.14 -0.65
N GLY A 90 -11.50 -15.79 0.32
CA GLY A 90 -11.14 -15.13 1.58
C GLY A 90 -12.22 -15.26 2.66
N ARG A 91 -11.97 -14.59 3.78
CA ARG A 91 -12.87 -14.50 4.92
C ARG A 91 -13.90 -13.39 4.75
N SER A 92 -13.49 -12.27 4.18
CA SER A 92 -14.34 -11.11 3.94
C SER A 92 -15.17 -11.26 2.66
N PRO A 93 -16.43 -10.79 2.63
CA PRO A 93 -17.24 -10.86 1.43
C PRO A 93 -16.80 -9.84 0.38
N GLY A 94 -16.74 -10.27 -0.88
CA GLY A 94 -16.38 -9.41 -2.01
C GLY A 94 -14.87 -9.33 -2.26
N ASN A 95 -14.47 -8.43 -3.16
CA ASN A 95 -13.07 -8.21 -3.45
C ASN A 95 -12.41 -7.35 -2.35
N PRO A 96 -11.10 -7.50 -2.10
CA PRO A 96 -10.38 -6.70 -1.12
C PRO A 96 -10.52 -5.18 -1.33
N SER A 97 -10.80 -4.47 -0.24
CA SER A 97 -10.85 -3.00 -0.19
C SER A 97 -9.44 -2.40 -0.33
N THR A 98 -9.32 -1.31 -1.08
CA THR A 98 -8.06 -0.56 -1.22
C THR A 98 -7.91 0.58 -0.23
N GLN A 99 -8.87 0.74 0.69
CA GLN A 99 -8.86 1.76 1.72
C GLN A 99 -7.70 1.54 2.70
N ILE A 100 -7.02 2.63 3.01
CA ILE A 100 -5.92 2.68 3.97
C ILE A 100 -6.40 3.28 5.30
N PHE A 101 -5.94 2.68 6.39
CA PHE A 101 -6.07 3.20 7.75
C PHE A 101 -4.73 3.77 8.23
N ARG A 102 -4.76 5.05 8.61
CA ARG A 102 -3.61 5.85 9.09
C ARG A 102 -3.89 6.44 10.47
#